data_AF-A0A9F7RCA4-F1
#
_entry.id   AF-A0A9F7RCA4-F1
#
_cell.length_a   1.000
_cell.length_b   1.000
_cell.length_c   1.000
_cell.angle_alpha   90.00
_cell.angle_beta   90.00
_cell.angle_gamma   90.00
#
_symmetry.space_group_name_H-M   'P 1'
#
loop_
_entity.id
_entity.type
_entity.pdbx_description
1 polymer ?
#
loop_
_entity_poly.entity_id
_entity_poly.type
_entity_poly.pdbx_seq_one_letter_code
_entity_poly.pdbx_strand_id
1 'polypeptide(L)'
;MHCDSQQTGNLAHFPCFREAGMMKEKVPEYDAVFSNLFQEFDSRFEDFRHNASDFEWFVQPFTISVDTVSDDLQMEPIELQCDSELKHKFRSLPLTDLYKCVPANRYRWANRHK
;
A
#
# COMPACT_ATOMS: atom_id res chain seq x y z
N MET A 1 20.14 40.14 -19.85
CA MET A 1 19.81 41.12 -18.79
C MET A 1 19.84 40.38 -17.48
N HIS A 2 20.87 40.62 -16.69
CA HIS A 2 21.04 40.10 -15.34
C HIS A 2 20.03 40.85 -14.46
N CYS A 3 19.05 40.15 -13.88
CA CYS A 3 18.16 40.74 -12.90
C CYS A 3 18.83 40.67 -11.52
N ASP A 4 19.71 41.64 -11.27
CA ASP A 4 20.19 41.99 -9.94
C ASP A 4 19.10 42.76 -9.19
N SER A 5 18.33 42.06 -8.36
CA SER A 5 17.58 42.71 -7.27
C SER A 5 17.22 41.70 -6.17
N GLN A 6 18.24 41.08 -5.58
CA GLN A 6 18.18 40.57 -4.20
C GLN A 6 19.02 41.48 -3.30
N GLN A 7 18.57 42.73 -3.11
CA GLN A 7 19.07 43.56 -2.02
C GLN A 7 17.88 44.21 -1.31
N THR A 8 17.66 43.80 -0.06
CA THR A 8 16.69 44.31 0.92
C THR A 8 15.20 44.15 0.55
N GLY A 9 14.60 43.08 1.08
CA GLY A 9 13.22 42.68 0.85
C GLY A 9 12.19 43.65 1.43
N ASN A 10 11.70 44.57 0.61
CA ASN A 10 10.47 45.30 0.92
C ASN A 10 9.25 44.46 0.54
N LEU A 11 8.70 43.74 1.53
CA LEU A 11 7.49 42.91 1.39
C LEU A 11 6.18 43.70 1.59
N ALA A 12 6.20 45.05 1.56
CA ALA A 12 5.03 45.88 1.81
C ALA A 12 3.84 45.60 0.88
N HIS A 13 4.10 45.10 -0.33
CA HIS A 13 3.08 44.81 -1.34
C HIS A 13 2.65 43.34 -1.40
N PHE A 14 3.20 42.48 -0.53
CA PHE A 14 2.84 41.07 -0.46
C PHE A 14 2.39 40.72 0.97
N PRO A 15 1.13 41.06 1.35
CA PRO A 15 0.62 40.85 2.71
C PRO A 15 0.76 39.40 3.18
N CYS A 16 0.44 38.42 2.31
CA CYS A 16 0.63 37.00 2.60
C CYS A 16 2.10 36.61 2.84
N PHE A 17 3.07 37.26 2.18
CA PHE A 17 4.49 36.96 2.40
C PHE A 17 5.03 37.56 3.70
N ARG A 18 4.49 38.70 4.11
CA ARG A 18 4.77 39.29 5.43
C ARG A 18 4.25 38.37 6.55
N GLU A 19 3.05 37.82 6.38
CA GLU A 19 2.47 36.82 7.30
C GLU A 19 3.22 35.48 7.25
N ALA A 20 3.61 35.00 6.08
CA ALA A 20 4.43 33.78 5.94
C ALA A 20 5.84 33.95 6.53
N GLY A 21 6.39 35.17 6.54
CA GLY A 21 7.63 35.49 7.25
C GLY A 21 7.55 35.23 8.76
N MET A 22 6.34 35.30 9.35
CA MET A 22 6.07 34.92 10.75
C MET A 22 5.94 33.39 10.92
N MET A 23 5.67 32.64 9.84
CA MET A 23 5.69 31.18 9.87
C MET A 23 7.11 30.59 9.77
N LYS A 24 8.12 31.39 9.42
CA LYS A 24 9.52 30.94 9.28
C LYS A 24 10.10 30.40 10.60
N GLU A 25 9.66 30.93 11.75
CA GLU A 25 10.03 30.42 13.08
C GLU A 25 9.46 29.02 13.38
N LYS A 26 8.33 28.66 12.77
CA LYS A 26 7.66 27.37 13.00
C LYS A 26 8.00 26.29 11.98
N VAL A 27 8.75 26.60 10.92
CA VAL A 27 9.19 25.62 9.92
C VAL A 27 9.90 24.41 10.57
N PRO A 28 10.82 24.58 11.54
CA PRO A 28 11.42 23.44 12.23
C PRO A 28 10.42 22.60 13.05
N GLU A 29 9.37 23.24 13.59
CA GLU A 29 8.29 22.54 14.32
C GLU A 29 7.47 21.67 13.35
N TYR A 30 7.19 22.18 12.15
CA TYR A 30 6.51 21.40 11.12
C TYR A 30 7.36 20.24 10.60
N ASP A 31 8.67 20.43 10.44
CA ASP A 31 9.58 19.35 10.02
C ASP A 31 9.57 18.18 11.02
N ALA A 32 9.56 18.48 12.32
CA ALA A 32 9.42 17.47 13.37
C ALA A 32 8.07 16.76 13.31
N VAL A 33 6.98 17.50 13.08
CA VAL A 33 5.62 16.92 12.93
C VAL A 33 5.54 16.02 11.72
N PHE A 34 6.08 16.42 10.57
CA PHE A 34 6.10 15.59 9.36
C PHE A 34 6.95 14.34 9.56
N SER A 35 8.14 14.47 10.14
CA SER A 35 9.03 13.32 10.40
C SER A 35 8.36 12.29 11.31
N ASN A 36 7.74 12.74 12.40
CA ASN A 36 6.98 11.86 13.28
C ASN A 36 5.80 11.22 12.55
N LEU A 37 5.09 11.97 11.70
CA LEU A 37 3.97 11.42 10.93
C LEU A 37 4.45 10.32 9.97
N PHE A 38 5.56 10.52 9.25
CA PHE A 38 6.12 9.49 8.38
C PHE A 38 6.52 8.24 9.15
N GLN A 39 7.20 8.39 10.29
CA GLN A 39 7.58 7.26 11.13
C GLN A 39 6.35 6.49 11.65
N GLU A 40 5.30 7.21 12.04
CA GLU A 40 4.05 6.61 12.50
C GLU A 40 3.31 5.89 11.37
N PHE A 41 3.32 6.42 10.13
CA PHE A 41 2.82 5.69 8.97
C PHE A 41 3.65 4.44 8.72
N ASP A 42 4.98 4.54 8.73
CA ASP A 42 5.82 3.38 8.51
C ASP A 42 5.60 2.30 9.58
N SER A 43 5.56 2.66 10.85
CA SER A 43 5.27 1.71 11.92
C SER A 43 3.88 1.07 11.78
N ARG A 44 2.83 1.88 11.57
CA ARG A 44 1.45 1.36 11.48
C ARG A 44 1.20 0.49 10.24
N PHE A 45 1.94 0.70 9.16
CA PHE A 45 1.79 -0.06 7.91
C PHE A 45 2.88 -1.11 7.70
N GLU A 46 3.74 -1.35 8.69
CA GLU A 46 4.79 -2.37 8.63
C GLU A 46 4.21 -3.77 8.41
N ASP A 47 3.13 -4.11 9.11
CA ASP A 47 2.45 -5.40 8.95
C ASP A 47 1.91 -5.58 7.52
N PHE A 48 1.35 -4.54 6.91
CA PHE A 48 0.85 -4.61 5.54
C PHE A 48 1.97 -4.92 4.54
N ARG A 49 3.16 -4.36 4.76
CA ARG A 49 4.33 -4.63 3.92
C ARG A 49 4.86 -6.05 4.13
N HIS A 50 4.90 -6.52 5.38
CA HIS A 50 5.28 -7.90 5.69
C HIS A 50 4.35 -8.94 5.05
N ASN A 51 3.05 -8.65 4.98
CA ASN A 51 2.04 -9.56 4.41
C ASN A 51 1.72 -9.27 2.93
N ALA A 52 2.49 -8.41 2.25
CA ALA A 52 2.20 -7.98 0.88
C ALA A 52 2.12 -9.15 -0.11
N SER A 53 3.00 -10.15 0.02
CA SER A 53 2.99 -11.36 -0.80
C SER A 53 1.75 -12.22 -0.58
N ASP A 54 1.27 -12.31 0.66
CA ASP A 54 0.08 -13.08 1.00
C ASP A 54 -1.18 -12.40 0.42
N PHE A 55 -1.21 -11.07 0.42
CA PHE A 55 -2.27 -10.32 -0.26
C PHE A 55 -2.22 -10.49 -1.78
N GLU A 56 -1.05 -10.53 -2.39
CA GLU A 56 -0.93 -10.76 -3.82
C GLU A 56 -1.52 -12.12 -4.22
N TRP A 57 -1.25 -13.16 -3.43
CA TRP A 57 -1.87 -14.47 -3.63
C TRP A 57 -3.40 -14.41 -3.50
N PHE A 58 -3.88 -13.70 -2.49
CA PHE A 58 -5.32 -13.54 -2.26
C PHE A 58 -6.02 -12.76 -3.39
N VAL A 59 -5.38 -11.72 -3.94
CA VAL A 59 -5.97 -10.93 -5.03
C VAL A 59 -5.86 -11.67 -6.36
N GLN A 60 -4.80 -12.44 -6.56
CA GLN A 60 -4.47 -13.10 -7.82
C GLN A 60 -4.24 -14.62 -7.71
N PRO A 61 -5.22 -15.38 -7.18
CA PRO A 61 -5.04 -16.81 -6.91
C PRO A 61 -4.74 -17.66 -8.16
N PHE A 62 -5.18 -17.19 -9.33
CA PHE A 62 -5.03 -17.91 -10.60
C PHE A 62 -3.83 -17.49 -11.45
N THR A 63 -3.09 -16.45 -11.04
CA THR A 63 -1.96 -15.89 -11.80
C THR A 63 -0.70 -15.71 -10.95
N ILE A 64 -0.76 -15.97 -9.65
CA ILE A 64 0.43 -15.99 -8.79
C ILE A 64 1.47 -17.00 -9.31
N SER A 65 2.73 -16.60 -9.26
CA SER A 65 3.84 -17.52 -9.50
C SER A 65 3.94 -18.52 -8.36
N VAL A 66 4.04 -19.81 -8.69
CA VAL A 66 4.24 -20.85 -7.66
C VAL A 66 5.56 -20.63 -6.93
N ASP A 67 6.59 -20.14 -7.62
CA ASP A 67 7.93 -19.90 -7.06
C ASP A 67 7.96 -18.78 -6.01
N THR A 68 6.93 -17.92 -5.95
CA THR A 68 6.82 -16.85 -4.95
C THR A 68 6.07 -17.30 -3.70
N VAL A 69 5.55 -18.53 -3.68
CA VAL A 69 4.83 -19.13 -2.55
C VAL A 69 5.79 -20.06 -1.80
N SER A 70 5.71 -20.06 -0.46
CA SER A 70 6.50 -20.96 0.38
C SER A 70 6.33 -22.43 -0.02
N ASP A 71 7.43 -23.19 -0.01
CA ASP A 71 7.51 -24.56 -0.53
C ASP A 71 6.42 -25.50 0.02
N ASP A 72 6.05 -25.33 1.29
CA ASP A 72 5.02 -26.13 1.95
C ASP A 72 3.61 -25.92 1.38
N LEU A 73 3.41 -24.85 0.61
CA LEU A 73 2.13 -24.41 0.07
C LEU A 73 2.06 -24.44 -1.44
N GLN A 74 3.17 -24.64 -2.17
CA GLN A 74 3.23 -24.55 -3.63
C GLN A 74 2.24 -25.47 -4.36
N MET A 75 1.85 -26.59 -3.76
CA MET A 75 0.81 -27.47 -4.32
C MET A 75 -0.59 -26.84 -4.36
N GLU A 76 -0.91 -25.95 -3.41
CA GLU A 76 -2.22 -25.32 -3.31
C GLU A 76 -2.54 -24.37 -4.47
N PRO A 77 -1.67 -23.42 -4.89
CA PRO A 77 -1.91 -22.61 -6.08
C PRO A 77 -1.91 -23.45 -7.36
N ILE A 78 -1.09 -24.51 -7.46
CA ILE A 78 -1.12 -25.42 -8.62
C ILE A 78 -2.49 -26.08 -8.76
N GLU A 79 -2.98 -26.71 -7.68
CA GLU A 79 -4.29 -27.36 -7.67
C GLU A 79 -5.43 -26.38 -7.96
N LEU A 80 -5.38 -25.20 -7.36
CA LEU A 80 -6.37 -24.15 -7.59
C LEU A 80 -6.36 -23.67 -9.05
N GLN A 81 -5.18 -23.43 -9.63
CA GLN A 81 -5.03 -22.98 -11.01
C GLN A 81 -5.51 -24.02 -12.04
N CYS A 82 -5.52 -25.30 -11.66
CA CYS A 82 -6.06 -26.40 -12.45
C CYS A 82 -7.59 -26.54 -12.34
N ASP A 83 -8.24 -25.90 -11.37
CA ASP A 83 -9.68 -25.95 -11.19
C ASP A 83 -10.38 -25.01 -12.19
N SER A 84 -10.86 -25.58 -13.30
CA SER A 84 -11.52 -24.84 -14.37
C SER A 84 -12.83 -24.17 -13.92
N GLU A 85 -13.55 -24.77 -12.97
CA GLU A 85 -14.82 -24.22 -12.48
C GLU A 85 -14.57 -22.99 -11.60
N LEU A 86 -13.63 -23.08 -10.64
CA LEU A 86 -13.24 -21.94 -9.82
C LEU A 86 -12.59 -20.84 -10.67
N LYS A 87 -11.80 -21.20 -11.69
CA LYS A 87 -11.22 -20.23 -12.63
C LYS A 87 -12.29 -19.49 -13.43
N HIS A 88 -13.35 -20.18 -13.84
CA HIS A 88 -14.50 -19.53 -14.48
C HIS A 88 -15.19 -18.58 -13.49
N LYS A 89 -15.45 -19.03 -12.26
CA LYS A 89 -16.07 -18.20 -11.21
C LYS A 89 -15.24 -16.96 -10.89
N PHE A 90 -13.91 -17.06 -10.86
CA PHE A 90 -13.01 -15.90 -10.63
C PHE A 90 -13.18 -14.82 -11.70
N ARG A 91 -13.48 -15.21 -12.95
CA ARG A 91 -13.72 -14.25 -14.04
C ARG A 91 -15.11 -13.64 -14.03
N SER A 92 -16.08 -14.30 -13.38
CA SER A 92 -17.50 -13.92 -13.44
C SER A 92 -18.05 -13.33 -12.14
N LEU A 93 -17.38 -13.55 -11.00
CA LEU A 93 -17.87 -13.16 -9.68
C LEU A 93 -16.93 -12.13 -9.03
N PRO A 94 -17.47 -11.25 -8.15
CA PRO A 94 -16.66 -10.52 -7.20
C PRO A 94 -15.82 -11.46 -6.34
N LEU A 95 -14.62 -11.01 -5.96
CA LEU A 95 -13.67 -11.81 -5.18
C LEU A 95 -14.28 -12.34 -3.87
N THR A 96 -15.09 -11.52 -3.19
CA THR A 96 -15.81 -11.89 -1.96
C THR A 96 -16.79 -13.06 -2.14
N ASP A 97 -17.42 -13.19 -3.31
CA ASP A 97 -18.34 -14.28 -3.61
C ASP A 97 -17.62 -15.53 -4.14
N LEU A 98 -16.51 -15.34 -4.85
CA LEU A 98 -15.61 -16.44 -5.21
C LEU A 98 -15.13 -17.19 -3.97
N TYR A 99 -14.70 -16.46 -2.93
CA TYR A 99 -14.16 -17.07 -1.71
C TYR A 99 -15.17 -17.90 -0.93
N LYS A 100 -16.48 -17.65 -1.12
CA LYS A 100 -17.55 -18.50 -0.58
C LYS A 100 -17.67 -19.83 -1.34
N CYS A 101 -17.21 -19.87 -2.58
CA CYS A 101 -17.21 -21.07 -3.42
C CYS A 101 -15.97 -21.95 -3.22
N VAL A 102 -14.91 -21.42 -2.59
CA VAL A 102 -13.67 -22.16 -2.32
C VAL A 102 -13.91 -23.12 -1.14
N PRO A 103 -13.68 -24.43 -1.28
CA PRO A 103 -13.88 -25.37 -0.18
C PRO A 103 -12.95 -25.07 1.00
N ALA A 104 -13.52 -24.81 2.18
CA ALA A 104 -12.76 -24.40 3.36
C ALA A 104 -11.65 -25.40 3.72
N ASN A 105 -11.91 -26.70 3.64
CA ASN A 105 -10.93 -27.72 4.09
C ASN A 105 -9.89 -28.10 3.04
N ARG A 106 -9.95 -27.52 1.83
CA ARG A 106 -9.10 -27.93 0.71
C ARG A 106 -7.79 -27.16 0.63
N TYR A 107 -7.79 -25.90 1.05
CA TYR A 107 -6.63 -25.03 0.96
C TYR A 107 -6.29 -24.49 2.34
N ARG A 108 -5.08 -24.78 2.83
CA ARG A 108 -4.62 -24.35 4.16
C ARG A 108 -4.48 -22.83 4.20
N TRP A 109 -4.07 -22.21 3.09
CA TRP A 109 -3.99 -20.75 3.01
C TRP A 109 -5.36 -20.07 3.20
N ALA A 110 -6.45 -20.68 2.71
CA ALA A 110 -7.80 -20.14 2.85
C ALA A 110 -8.35 -20.20 4.28
N ASN A 111 -7.66 -20.91 5.19
CA ASN A 111 -8.02 -21.01 6.61
C ASN A 111 -7.10 -20.21 7.53
N ARG A 112 -5.98 -19.65 7.03
CA ARG A 112 -5.04 -18.90 7.88
C ARG A 112 -5.54 -17.55 8.36
N HIS A 113 -6.61 -17.03 7.74
CA HIS A 113 -7.11 -15.66 7.96
C HIS A 113 -8.62 -15.61 8.27
N LYS A 114 -9.21 -16.74 8.66
CA LYS A 114 -10.61 -16.84 9.09
C LYS A 114 -10.75 -16.81 10.61
#